data_AF-A0A434GF64-F1
#
_entry.id   AF-A0A434GF64-F1
#
_cell.length_a   1.000
_cell.length_b   1.000
_cell.length_c   1.000
_cell.angle_alpha   90.00
_cell.angle_beta   90.00
_cell.angle_gamma   90.00
#
_symmetry.space_group_name_H-M   'P 1'
#
loop_
_entity.id
_entity.type
_entity.pdbx_description
1 polymer ?
#
loop_
_entity_poly.entity_id
_entity_poly.type
_entity_poly.pdbx_seq_one_letter_code
_entity_poly.pdbx_strand_id
1 'polypeptide(L)'
;MTPETARPFIDIHAPVAQALTDGRPVVALESTIITHGMPYPDNGAMAADVEKIITDGGAVPVTIAVVGGRIKIGLSDGERESLAMTGD
;
A
#
# COMPACT_ATOMS: atom_id res chain seq x y z
N MET A 1 17.48 7.47 -6.47
CA MET A 1 18.01 6.16 -6.07
C MET A 1 17.69 5.95 -4.60
N THR A 2 17.16 4.78 -4.22
CA THR A 2 16.97 4.41 -2.80
C THR A 2 18.35 4.27 -2.14
N PRO A 3 18.62 4.94 -1.00
CA PRO A 3 19.89 4.80 -0.30
C PRO A 3 20.18 3.33 0.04
N GLU A 4 21.43 2.90 -0.11
CA GLU A 4 21.81 1.51 0.21
C GLU A 4 21.52 1.16 1.67
N THR A 5 21.65 2.15 2.56
CA THR A 5 21.34 2.05 3.99
C THR A 5 19.86 1.77 4.27
N ALA A 6 18.94 2.11 3.36
CA ALA A 6 17.50 1.89 3.54
C ALA A 6 17.04 0.53 3.02
N ARG A 7 17.78 -0.08 2.06
CA ARG A 7 17.38 -1.35 1.41
C ARG A 7 17.06 -2.49 2.39
N PRO A 8 17.80 -2.70 3.51
CA PRO A 8 17.50 -3.80 4.44
C PRO A 8 16.14 -3.70 5.14
N PHE A 9 15.52 -2.51 5.13
CA PHE A 9 14.26 -2.22 5.81
C PHE A 9 13.06 -2.20 4.87
N ILE A 10 13.26 -2.38 3.57
CA ILE A 10 12.21 -2.26 2.55
C ILE A 10 11.81 -3.66 2.08
N ASP A 11 10.51 -3.94 2.13
CA ASP A 11 9.91 -5.10 1.48
C ASP A 11 9.03 -4.62 0.32
N ILE A 12 9.19 -5.22 -0.86
CA ILE A 12 8.34 -4.95 -2.01
C ILE A 12 7.39 -6.14 -2.19
N HIS A 13 6.09 -5.87 -2.18
CA HIS A 13 5.08 -6.90 -2.39
C HIS A 13 5.23 -7.48 -3.81
N ALA A 14 5.18 -8.81 -3.95
CA ALA A 14 5.52 -9.48 -5.21
C ALA A 14 4.74 -8.98 -6.45
N PRO A 15 3.42 -8.73 -6.39
CA PRO A 15 2.67 -8.11 -7.48
C PRO A 15 3.19 -6.73 -7.92
N VAL A 16 3.73 -5.96 -6.98
CA VAL A 16 4.31 -4.63 -7.25
C VAL A 16 5.67 -4.76 -7.92
N ALA A 17 6.52 -5.65 -7.41
CA ALA A 17 7.80 -5.95 -8.04
C ALA A 17 7.61 -6.39 -9.50
N GLN A 18 6.62 -7.27 -9.75
CA GLN A 18 6.28 -7.71 -11.10
C GLN A 18 5.79 -6.54 -11.97
N ALA A 19 4.87 -5.71 -11.47
CA ALA A 19 4.39 -4.54 -12.21
C ALA A 19 5.52 -3.60 -12.63
N LEU A 20 6.48 -3.35 -11.74
CA LEU A 20 7.65 -2.54 -12.03
C LEU A 20 8.56 -3.20 -13.08
N THR A 21 8.81 -4.51 -12.99
CA THR A 21 9.59 -5.25 -13.99
C THR A 21 8.92 -5.24 -15.37
N ASP A 22 7.59 -5.34 -15.41
CA ASP A 22 6.80 -5.31 -16.64
C ASP A 22 6.66 -3.90 -17.26
N GLY A 23 7.14 -2.86 -16.57
CA GLY A 23 6.94 -1.47 -16.98
C GLY A 23 5.48 -1.02 -16.91
N ARG A 24 4.64 -1.69 -16.12
CA ARG A 24 3.24 -1.27 -15.89
C ARG A 24 3.21 0.01 -15.04
N PRO A 25 2.30 0.95 -15.31
CA PRO A 25 2.17 2.16 -14.51
C PRO A 25 1.75 1.80 -13.08
N VAL A 26 2.40 2.45 -12.12
CA VAL A 26 2.20 2.22 -10.68
C VAL A 26 1.79 3.54 -10.02
N VAL A 27 0.80 3.49 -9.13
CA VAL A 27 0.35 4.64 -8.33
C VAL A 27 0.56 4.33 -6.86
N ALA A 28 1.44 5.08 -6.21
CA ALA A 28 1.65 4.98 -4.77
C ALA A 28 0.52 5.65 -3.98
N LEU A 29 0.09 5.02 -2.90
CA LEU A 29 -0.93 5.51 -1.97
C LEU A 29 -0.34 5.61 -0.55
N GLU A 30 -0.74 6.64 0.20
CA GLU A 30 -0.40 6.74 1.62
C GLU A 30 -1.28 5.83 2.49
N SER A 31 -0.79 5.45 3.68
CA SER A 31 -1.53 4.65 4.67
C SER A 31 -2.25 5.47 5.74
N THR A 32 -1.94 6.77 5.88
CA THR A 32 -2.56 7.65 6.89
C THR A 32 -4.07 7.75 6.69
N ILE A 33 -4.54 7.88 5.45
CA ILE A 33 -5.97 7.91 5.14
C ILE A 33 -6.71 6.63 5.56
N ILE A 34 -6.03 5.48 5.59
CA ILE A 34 -6.58 4.19 6.04
C ILE A 34 -6.67 4.13 7.57
N THR A 35 -5.72 4.73 8.28
CA THR A 35 -5.59 4.59 9.75
C THR A 35 -6.31 5.69 10.53
N HIS A 36 -6.32 6.92 10.02
CA HIS A 36 -6.82 8.10 10.75
C HIS A 36 -7.81 8.95 9.96
N GLY A 37 -8.03 8.64 8.67
CA GLY A 37 -8.89 9.44 7.80
C GLY A 37 -10.38 9.17 7.98
N MET A 38 -10.76 7.95 8.37
CA MET A 38 -12.14 7.48 8.50
C MET A 38 -12.22 6.39 9.60
N PRO A 39 -13.38 6.21 10.26
CA PRO A 39 -13.56 5.13 11.21
C PRO A 39 -13.58 3.77 10.49
N TYR A 40 -13.15 2.72 11.19
CA TYR A 40 -13.40 1.34 10.74
C TYR A 40 -14.91 1.03 10.80
N PRO A 41 -15.49 0.35 9.79
CA PRO A 41 -14.85 -0.29 8.62
C PRO A 41 -14.74 0.59 7.36
N ASP A 42 -15.23 1.83 7.41
CA ASP A 42 -15.33 2.71 6.23
C ASP A 42 -13.96 3.06 5.63
N ASN A 43 -12.92 3.12 6.46
CA ASN A 43 -11.54 3.30 6.01
C ASN A 43 -11.07 2.20 5.05
N GLY A 44 -11.39 0.94 5.34
CA GLY A 44 -11.07 -0.20 4.50
C GLY A 44 -11.87 -0.17 3.19
N ALA A 45 -13.16 0.17 3.27
CA ALA A 45 -14.01 0.30 2.09
C ALA A 45 -13.50 1.41 1.15
N MET A 46 -13.26 2.61 1.68
CA MET A 46 -12.70 3.73 0.91
C MET A 46 -11.36 3.37 0.26
N ALA A 47 -10.47 2.72 1.00
CA ALA A 47 -9.18 2.31 0.46
C ALA A 47 -9.35 1.29 -0.68
N ALA A 48 -10.39 0.44 -0.67
CA ALA A 48 -10.66 -0.51 -1.74
C ALA A 48 -11.21 0.21 -2.98
N ASP A 49 -12.08 1.20 -2.78
CA ASP A 49 -12.64 2.00 -3.86
C ASP A 49 -11.55 2.81 -4.59
N VAL A 50 -10.60 3.39 -3.86
CA VAL A 50 -9.45 4.10 -4.44
C VAL A 50 -8.56 3.16 -5.25
N GLU A 51 -8.25 1.97 -4.72
CA GLU A 51 -7.48 0.95 -5.45
C GLU A 51 -8.20 0.50 -6.73
N LYS A 52 -9.52 0.39 -6.67
CA LYS A 52 -10.35 0.07 -7.83
C LYS A 52 -10.28 1.16 -8.89
N ILE A 53 -10.41 2.43 -8.51
CA ILE A 53 -10.32 3.57 -9.45
C ILE A 53 -8.98 3.56 -10.20
N ILE A 54 -7.88 3.28 -9.50
CA ILE A 54 -6.54 3.20 -10.10
C ILE A 54 -6.45 2.02 -11.08
N THR A 55 -6.98 0.88 -10.68
CA THR A 55 -7.02 -0.34 -11.53
C THR A 55 -7.85 -0.12 -12.78
N ASP A 56 -9.03 0.50 -12.66
CA ASP A 56 -9.91 0.87 -13.79
C ASP A 56 -9.21 1.86 -14.73
N GLY A 57 -8.33 2.72 -14.19
CA GLY A 57 -7.47 3.62 -14.96
C GLY A 57 -6.26 2.95 -15.63
N GLY A 58 -6.09 1.63 -15.47
CA GLY A 58 -5.02 0.84 -16.09
C GLY A 58 -3.68 0.85 -15.34
N ALA A 59 -3.66 1.29 -14.07
CA ALA A 59 -2.46 1.31 -13.24
C ALA A 59 -2.55 0.34 -12.06
N VAL A 60 -1.41 0.03 -11.45
CA VAL A 60 -1.33 -0.84 -10.28
C VAL A 60 -1.28 0.03 -9.01
N PRO A 61 -2.27 -0.07 -8.11
CA PRO A 61 -2.24 0.67 -6.85
C PRO A 61 -1.25 0.04 -5.87
N VAL A 62 -0.54 0.89 -5.12
CA VAL A 62 0.52 0.48 -4.18
C VAL A 62 0.43 1.30 -2.91
N THR A 63 -0.30 0.79 -1.92
CA THR A 63 -0.31 1.36 -0.57
C THR A 63 1.03 1.14 0.12
N ILE A 64 1.60 2.21 0.67
CA ILE A 64 2.87 2.20 1.39
C ILE A 64 2.62 2.44 2.88
N ALA A 65 3.18 1.57 3.71
CA ALA A 65 3.05 1.65 5.17
C ALA A 65 4.28 1.14 5.90
N VAL A 66 4.38 1.45 7.18
CA VAL A 66 5.32 0.79 8.09
C VAL A 66 4.57 -0.29 8.87
N VAL A 67 4.95 -1.54 8.66
CA VAL A 67 4.34 -2.70 9.32
C VAL A 67 5.43 -3.52 10.01
N GLY A 68 5.32 -3.70 11.33
CA GLY A 68 6.32 -4.45 12.10
C GLY A 68 7.74 -3.89 11.97
N GLY A 69 7.89 -2.57 11.87
CA GLY A 69 9.19 -1.91 11.68
C GLY A 69 9.79 -2.02 10.28
N ARG A 70 9.04 -2.53 9.29
CA ARG A 70 9.47 -2.65 7.89
C ARG A 70 8.68 -1.71 6.99
N ILE A 71 9.36 -1.10 6.03
CA ILE A 71 8.75 -0.24 4.99
C ILE A 71 8.17 -1.16 3.92
N LYS A 72 6.85 -1.26 3.86
CA LYS A 72 6.13 -2.07 2.89
C LYS A 72 5.78 -1.24 1.66
N ILE A 73 6.21 -1.71 0.49
CA ILE A 73 5.79 -1.17 -0.81
C ILE A 73 4.77 -2.13 -1.40
N GLY A 74 3.49 -1.79 -1.21
CA GLY A 74 2.38 -2.71 -1.38
C GLY A 74 2.14 -3.54 -0.12
N LEU A 75 0.88 -3.86 0.13
CA LEU A 75 0.42 -4.62 1.29
C LEU A 75 -0.28 -5.89 0.84
N SER A 76 -0.20 -6.92 1.66
CA SER A 76 -1.15 -8.04 1.62
C SER A 76 -2.51 -7.63 2.18
N ASP A 77 -3.55 -8.40 1.86
CA ASP A 77 -4.90 -8.16 2.38
C ASP A 77 -4.94 -8.12 3.91
N GLY A 78 -4.23 -9.04 4.57
CA GLY A 78 -4.16 -9.09 6.03
C GLY A 78 -3.40 -7.91 6.66
N GLU A 79 -2.33 -7.43 6.03
CA GLU A 79 -1.63 -6.21 6.49
C GLU A 79 -2.52 -4.98 6.33
N ARG A 80 -3.27 -4.91 5.23
CA ARG A 80 -4.20 -3.81 4.94
C ARG A 80 -5.38 -3.79 5.92
N GLU A 81 -5.96 -4.95 6.21
CA GLU A 81 -7.00 -5.10 7.22
C GLU A 81 -6.48 -4.75 8.62
N SER A 82 -5.28 -5.21 8.97
CA SER A 82 -4.64 -4.86 10.24
C SER A 82 -4.44 -3.35 10.39
N LEU A 83 -4.05 -2.63 9.33
CA LEU A 83 -3.95 -1.17 9.36
C LEU A 83 -5.31 -0.51 9.56
N ALA A 84 -6.35 -0.97 8.86
CA ALA A 84 -7.70 -0.43 8.99
C ALA A 84 -8.28 -0.61 10.41
N MET A 85 -7.91 -1.69 11.12
CA MET A 85 -8.31 -1.91 12.50
C MET A 85 -7.43 -1.16 13.52
N THR A 86 -6.27 -0.65 13.10
CA THR A 86 -5.38 0.14 13.95
C THR A 86 -5.83 1.60 13.91
N GLY A 87 -6.80 1.93 14.76
CA GLY A 87 -7.16 3.31 15.11
C GLY A 87 -6.72 3.60 16.54
N ASP A 88 -6.21 4.81 16.78
CA ASP A 88 -5.89 5.31 18.13
C ASP A 88 -7.09 5.26 19.09
#